data_AF-A0A2T0SWM0-F1
#
_entry.id   AF-A0A2T0SWM0-F1
#
_cell.length_a   1.000
_cell.length_b   1.000
_cell.length_c   1.000
_cell.angle_alpha   90.00
_cell.angle_beta   90.00
_cell.angle_gamma   90.00
#
_symmetry.space_group_name_H-M   'P 1'
#
loop_
_entity.id
_entity.type
_entity.pdbx_description
1 polymer ?
#
loop_
_entity_poly.entity_id
_entity_poly.type
_entity_poly.pdbx_seq_one_letter_code
_entity_poly.pdbx_strand_id
1 'polypeptide(L)'
;MVSGTVFPPSCSFCGKAAVEVRKMIAGPGLYICDECVGKCEEILASDDGSSDDRVPEWSVMADEVLLGHLPRIAATVTQVEAGLRERVLELRARGVTWVRIGAALGMTRQSAWERFSG
;
A
#
# COMPACT_ATOMS: atom_id res chain seq x y z
N MET A 1 5.53 0.56 -25.53
CA MET A 1 4.52 1.60 -25.24
C MET A 1 3.57 1.08 -24.17
N VAL A 2 3.95 1.17 -22.88
CA VAL A 2 2.98 1.01 -21.78
C VAL A 2 2.58 2.41 -21.36
N SER A 3 1.62 2.96 -22.10
CA SER A 3 0.95 4.23 -21.80
C SER A 3 -0.27 3.90 -20.94
N GLY A 4 -0.05 3.82 -19.63
CA GLY A 4 -1.11 3.92 -18.63
C GLY A 4 -0.65 5.02 -17.69
N THR A 5 -1.45 6.04 -17.48
CA THR A 5 -1.16 7.15 -16.56
C THR A 5 -0.86 6.60 -15.17
N VAL A 6 0.43 6.40 -14.87
CA VAL A 6 0.91 6.11 -13.52
C VAL A 6 0.71 7.41 -12.75
N PHE A 7 -0.35 7.49 -11.96
CA PHE A 7 -0.46 8.54 -10.95
C PHE A 7 0.86 8.55 -10.17
N PRO A 8 1.51 9.72 -10.00
CA PRO A 8 2.77 9.78 -9.29
C PRO A 8 2.58 9.11 -7.92
N PRO A 9 3.46 8.19 -7.52
CA PRO A 9 3.26 7.41 -6.31
C PRO A 9 3.09 8.33 -5.11
N SER A 10 2.13 8.01 -4.25
CA SER A 10 1.87 8.76 -3.02
C SER A 10 2.38 8.00 -1.80
N CYS A 11 2.85 8.76 -0.82
CA CYS A 11 3.29 8.21 0.46
C CYS A 11 2.11 7.50 1.13
N SER A 12 2.25 6.21 1.42
CA SER A 12 1.21 5.41 2.08
C SER A 12 0.93 5.89 3.52
N PHE A 13 1.86 6.65 4.12
CA PHE A 13 1.77 7.15 5.50
C PHE A 13 1.25 8.58 5.63
N CYS A 14 1.43 9.48 4.65
CA CYS A 14 0.85 10.84 4.70
C CYS A 14 -0.08 11.21 3.53
N GLY A 15 -0.07 10.45 2.43
CA GLY A 15 -0.89 10.69 1.25
C GLY A 15 -0.30 11.69 0.26
N LYS A 16 0.80 12.38 0.63
CA LYS A 16 1.50 13.32 -0.25
C LYS A 16 2.06 12.62 -1.48
N ALA A 17 1.90 13.23 -2.65
CA ALA A 17 2.51 12.80 -3.89
C ALA A 17 4.05 12.97 -3.84
N ALA A 18 4.77 12.20 -4.67
CA ALA A 18 6.22 12.29 -4.77
C ALA A 18 6.76 13.69 -5.08
N VAL A 19 5.97 14.56 -5.73
CA VAL A 19 6.34 15.95 -6.04
C VAL A 19 6.23 16.90 -4.85
N GLU A 20 5.51 16.51 -3.81
CA GLU A 20 5.27 17.32 -2.60
C GLU A 20 6.31 17.07 -1.49
N VAL A 21 7.25 16.14 -1.72
CA VAL A 21 8.24 15.70 -0.73
C VAL A 21 9.63 15.68 -1.35
N ARG A 22 10.66 15.76 -0.50
CA ARG A 22 12.05 15.83 -0.97
C ARG A 22 12.57 14.45 -1.40
N LYS A 23 12.19 13.37 -0.72
CA LYS A 23 12.53 11.99 -1.09
C LYS A 23 11.36 11.05 -0.86
N MET A 24 11.26 10.02 -1.70
CA MET A 24 10.32 8.93 -1.57
C MET A 24 11.07 7.60 -1.65
N ILE A 25 10.86 6.72 -0.67
CA ILE A 25 11.36 5.36 -0.66
C ILE A 25 10.27 4.47 -1.29
N ALA A 26 10.65 3.71 -2.31
CA ALA A 26 9.73 2.84 -3.05
C ALA A 26 9.85 1.38 -2.63
N GLY A 27 8.72 0.77 -2.26
CA GLY A 27 8.55 -0.66 -2.12
C GLY A 27 7.61 -1.22 -3.20
N PRO A 28 7.36 -2.54 -3.21
CA PRO A 28 6.43 -3.15 -4.15
C PRO A 28 4.98 -2.73 -3.87
N GLY A 29 4.55 -1.61 -4.45
CA GLY A 29 3.17 -1.10 -4.35
C GLY A 29 2.90 -0.27 -3.08
N LEU A 30 3.94 0.08 -2.34
CA LEU A 30 3.90 0.89 -1.12
C LEU A 30 5.05 1.88 -1.14
N TYR A 31 4.85 3.06 -0.56
CA TYR A 31 5.86 4.12 -0.57
C TYR A 31 5.86 4.87 0.76
N ILE A 32 7.01 5.35 1.20
CA ILE A 32 7.14 6.21 2.37
C ILE A 32 8.05 7.39 2.06
N CYS A 33 7.60 8.61 2.39
CA CYS A 33 8.39 9.82 2.18
C CYS A 33 9.34 10.10 3.34
N ASP A 34 10.33 10.95 3.10
CA ASP A 34 11.32 11.32 4.10
C ASP A 34 10.72 11.98 5.35
N GLU A 35 9.65 12.77 5.21
CA GLU A 35 8.97 13.36 6.38
C GLU A 35 8.33 12.28 7.28
N CYS A 36 7.74 11.25 6.69
CA CYS A 36 7.14 10.15 7.45
C CYS A 36 8.21 9.27 8.10
N VAL A 37 9.35 9.06 7.42
CA VAL A 37 10.50 8.38 8.04
C VAL A 37 10.98 9.15 9.27
N GLY A 38 11.13 10.48 9.19
CA GLY A 38 11.53 11.30 10.33
C GLY A 38 10.54 11.19 11.50
N LYS A 39 9.23 11.20 11.24
CA LYS A 39 8.22 10.96 12.29
C LYS A 39 8.31 9.57 12.90
N CYS A 40 8.58 8.54 12.09
CA CYS A 40 8.79 7.19 12.61
C CYS A 40 10.04 7.13 13.50
N GLU A 41 11.13 7.81 13.12
CA GLU A 41 12.33 7.90 13.94
C GLU A 41 12.06 8.59 15.28
N GLU A 42 11.29 9.68 15.30
CA GLU A 42 10.86 10.36 16.52
C GLU A 42 10.04 9.42 17.43
N ILE A 43 9.01 8.75 16.89
CA ILE A 43 8.17 7.79 17.64
C ILE A 43 9.00 6.63 18.19
N LEU A 44 9.98 6.13 17.43
CA LEU A 44 10.81 5.00 17.84
C LEU A 44 11.91 5.38 18.84
N ALA A 45 12.33 6.66 18.87
CA ALA A 45 13.34 7.17 19.79
C ALA A 45 12.76 7.57 21.15
N SER A 46 11.44 7.73 21.25
CA SER A 46 10.72 7.93 22.51
C SER A 46 10.85 6.66 23.39
N ASP A 47 11.79 6.68 24.34
CA ASP A 47 12.08 5.58 25.31
C ASP A 47 11.04 5.49 26.45
N ASP A 48 10.04 6.35 26.42
CA ASP A 48 8.93 6.41 27.34
C ASP A 48 7.91 5.34 26.98
N GLY A 49 8.01 4.17 27.64
CA GLY A 49 6.98 3.13 27.67
C GLY A 49 5.59 3.59 28.16
N SER A 50 5.33 4.89 28.21
CA SER A 50 3.99 5.48 28.30
C SER A 50 3.25 5.29 26.98
N SER A 51 2.45 4.22 27.00
CA SER A 51 1.28 3.83 26.23
C SER A 51 0.49 4.77 25.29
N ASP A 52 0.90 5.99 24.96
CA ASP A 52 0.14 6.87 24.05
C ASP A 52 0.46 6.64 22.56
N ASP A 53 1.60 6.03 22.24
CA ASP A 53 1.98 5.62 20.87
C ASP A 53 1.32 4.30 20.41
N ARG A 54 0.28 3.84 21.13
CA ARG A 54 -0.44 2.63 20.73
C ARG A 54 -1.27 2.91 19.49
N VAL A 55 -1.33 1.92 18.59
CA VAL A 55 -2.32 1.89 17.50
C VAL A 55 -3.66 2.30 18.11
N PRO A 56 -4.32 3.36 17.60
CA PRO A 56 -5.56 3.84 18.20
C PRO A 56 -6.52 2.67 18.32
N GLU A 57 -7.19 2.54 19.46
CA GLU A 57 -8.26 1.55 19.58
C GLU A 57 -9.42 2.02 18.67
N TRP A 58 -9.49 1.48 17.46
CA TRP A 58 -10.48 1.92 16.45
C TRP A 58 -11.92 1.68 16.92
N SER A 59 -12.15 0.75 17.85
CA SER A 59 -13.45 0.46 18.47
C SER A 59 -13.98 1.58 19.36
N VAL A 60 -13.15 2.53 19.80
CA VAL A 60 -13.57 3.65 20.65
C VAL A 60 -13.59 5.00 19.92
N MET A 61 -13.24 5.01 18.64
CA MET A 61 -13.28 6.22 17.83
C MET A 61 -14.73 6.55 17.41
N ALA A 62 -15.05 7.84 17.30
CA ALA A 62 -16.34 8.26 16.76
C ALA A 62 -16.43 7.90 15.26
N ASP A 63 -17.63 7.53 14.81
CA ASP A 63 -17.91 7.14 13.43
C ASP A 63 -17.39 8.15 12.40
N GLU A 64 -17.57 9.45 12.66
CA GLU A 64 -17.12 10.49 11.73
C GLU A 64 -15.60 10.54 11.56
N VAL A 65 -14.85 10.18 12.60
CA VAL A 65 -13.39 10.08 12.50
C VAL A 65 -13.02 8.88 11.63
N LEU A 66 -13.68 7.74 11.83
CA LEU A 66 -13.46 6.54 11.02
C LEU A 66 -13.82 6.77 9.54
N LEU A 67 -14.96 7.41 9.28
CA LEU A 67 -15.39 7.78 7.93
C LEU A 67 -14.37 8.71 7.26
N GLY A 68 -13.79 9.66 8.01
CA GLY A 68 -12.73 10.54 7.53
C GLY A 68 -11.46 9.81 7.07
N HIS A 69 -11.18 8.62 7.58
CA HIS A 69 -10.02 7.81 7.16
C HIS A 69 -10.25 7.04 5.85
N LEU A 70 -11.50 6.74 5.50
CA LEU A 70 -11.82 5.83 4.39
C LEU A 70 -11.24 6.26 3.04
N PRO A 71 -11.34 7.54 2.59
CA PRO A 71 -10.84 7.93 1.27
C PRO A 71 -9.34 7.65 1.12
N ARG A 72 -8.59 7.88 2.20
CA ARG A 72 -7.15 7.69 2.27
C ARG A 72 -6.75 6.21 2.29
N ILE A 73 -7.48 5.39 3.05
CA ILE A 73 -7.29 3.93 3.06
C ILE A 73 -7.59 3.38 1.66
N ALA A 74 -8.70 3.77 1.04
CA ALA A 74 -9.09 3.34 -0.29
C ALA A 74 -8.03 3.72 -1.37
N ALA A 75 -7.45 4.92 -1.26
CA ALA A 75 -6.36 5.34 -2.14
C ALA A 75 -5.11 4.44 -1.97
N THR A 76 -4.77 4.10 -0.73
CA THR A 76 -3.65 3.18 -0.44
C THR A 76 -3.93 1.78 -0.95
N VAL A 77 -5.15 1.26 -0.77
CA VAL A 77 -5.58 -0.03 -1.34
C VAL A 77 -5.43 -0.03 -2.86
N THR A 78 -5.91 1.01 -3.53
CA THR A 78 -5.79 1.16 -5.00
C THR A 78 -4.32 1.09 -5.43
N GLN A 79 -3.42 1.76 -4.71
CA GLN A 79 -1.98 1.76 -5.00
C GLN A 79 -1.34 0.37 -4.82
N VAL A 80 -1.67 -0.32 -3.72
CA VAL A 80 -1.17 -1.67 -3.42
C VAL A 80 -1.66 -2.66 -4.47
N GLU A 81 -2.95 -2.60 -4.81
CA GLU A 81 -3.58 -3.45 -5.83
C GLU A 81 -2.99 -3.21 -7.22
N ALA A 82 -2.75 -1.95 -7.61
CA ALA A 82 -2.08 -1.63 -8.87
C ALA A 82 -0.69 -2.25 -8.93
N GLY A 83 0.06 -2.15 -7.83
CA GLY A 83 1.35 -2.80 -7.72
C GLY A 83 1.26 -4.33 -7.81
N LEU A 84 0.37 -4.96 -7.05
CA LEU A 84 0.18 -6.41 -7.10
C LEU A 84 -0.13 -6.88 -8.53
N ARG A 85 -1.03 -6.18 -9.21
CA ARG A 85 -1.41 -6.48 -10.59
C ARG A 85 -0.24 -6.38 -11.55
N GLU A 86 0.58 -5.34 -11.45
CA GLU A 86 1.80 -5.19 -12.25
C GLU A 86 2.71 -6.42 -12.11
N ARG A 87 2.93 -6.88 -10.88
CA ARG A 87 3.78 -8.06 -10.63
C ARG A 87 3.14 -9.35 -11.16
N VAL A 88 1.82 -9.51 -11.03
CA VAL A 88 1.11 -10.65 -11.62
C VAL A 88 1.25 -10.65 -13.14
N LEU A 89 1.07 -9.49 -13.79
CA LEU A 89 1.23 -9.36 -15.25
C LEU A 89 2.67 -9.69 -15.70
N GLU A 90 3.68 -9.23 -14.95
CA GLU A 90 5.07 -9.57 -15.23
C GLU A 90 5.33 -11.09 -15.08
N LEU A 91 4.80 -11.73 -14.03
CA LEU A 91 4.88 -13.18 -13.87
C LEU A 91 4.20 -13.93 -15.01
N ARG A 92 3.05 -13.44 -15.48
CA ARG A 92 2.35 -13.99 -16.65
C ARG A 92 3.17 -13.82 -17.93
N ALA A 93 3.80 -12.66 -18.14
CA ALA A 93 4.69 -12.43 -19.27
C ALA A 93 5.91 -13.37 -19.27
N ARG A 94 6.39 -13.77 -18.09
CA ARG A 94 7.45 -14.78 -17.90
C ARG A 94 6.98 -16.23 -17.97
N GLY A 95 5.72 -16.47 -18.32
CA GLY A 95 5.16 -17.83 -18.48
C GLY A 95 4.81 -18.55 -17.16
N VAL A 96 4.83 -17.86 -16.01
CA VAL A 96 4.43 -18.46 -14.74
C VAL A 96 2.94 -18.82 -14.79
N THR A 97 2.58 -20.05 -14.41
CA THR A 97 1.20 -20.55 -14.52
C THR A 97 0.27 -19.92 -13.47
N TRP A 98 -1.03 -19.84 -13.78
CA TRP A 98 -2.05 -19.38 -12.82
C TRP A 98 -2.14 -20.27 -11.57
N VAL A 99 -1.74 -21.54 -11.66
CA VAL A 99 -1.63 -22.43 -10.51
C VAL A 99 -0.56 -21.94 -9.53
N ARG A 100 0.64 -21.57 -10.04
CA ARG A 100 1.73 -21.05 -9.20
C ARG A 100 1.41 -19.67 -8.62
N ILE A 101 0.79 -18.79 -9.42
CA ILE A 101 0.37 -17.46 -8.96
C ILE A 101 -0.71 -17.58 -7.87
N GLY A 102 -1.74 -18.41 -8.09
CA GLY A 102 -2.77 -18.66 -7.09
C GLY A 102 -2.20 -19.21 -5.78
N ALA A 103 -1.33 -20.22 -5.87
CA ALA A 103 -0.66 -20.78 -4.71
C ALA A 103 0.15 -19.74 -3.91
N ALA A 104 0.89 -18.85 -4.60
CA ALA A 104 1.65 -17.78 -3.96
C ALA A 104 0.76 -16.73 -3.25
N LEU A 105 -0.46 -16.54 -3.74
CA LEU A 105 -1.44 -15.61 -3.15
C LEU A 105 -2.42 -16.30 -2.19
N GLY A 106 -2.23 -17.58 -1.87
CA GLY A 106 -3.12 -18.34 -1.00
C GLY A 106 -4.54 -18.55 -1.56
N MET A 107 -4.70 -18.58 -2.89
CA MET A 107 -5.99 -18.73 -3.56
C MET A 107 -5.97 -19.80 -4.65
N THR A 108 -7.14 -20.18 -5.16
CA THR A 108 -7.24 -21.17 -6.24
C THR A 108 -6.74 -20.62 -7.57
N ARG A 109 -6.36 -21.51 -8.50
CA ARG A 109 -6.04 -21.15 -9.90
C ARG A 109 -7.16 -20.32 -10.54
N GLN A 110 -8.41 -20.70 -10.30
CA GLN A 110 -9.58 -20.03 -10.86
C GLN A 110 -9.71 -18.61 -10.31
N SER A 111 -9.64 -18.43 -8.99
CA SER A 111 -9.70 -17.12 -8.34
C SER A 111 -8.58 -16.18 -8.82
N ALA A 112 -7.36 -16.71 -9.01
CA ALA A 112 -6.24 -15.94 -9.55
C ALA A 112 -6.47 -15.52 -11.01
N TRP A 113 -7.03 -16.41 -11.84
CA TRP A 113 -7.37 -16.08 -13.22
C TRP A 113 -8.47 -15.00 -13.27
N GLU A 114 -9.61 -15.23 -12.60
CA GLU A 114 -10.74 -14.30 -12.57
C GLU A 114 -10.34 -12.89 -12.13
N ARG A 115 -9.46 -12.78 -11.13
CA ARG A 115 -9.00 -11.49 -10.59
C ARG A 115 -8.03 -10.74 -11.50
N PHE A 116 -7.16 -11.44 -12.23
CA PHE A 116 -6.00 -10.80 -12.89
C PHE A 116 -5.90 -11.04 -14.40
N SER A 117 -6.81 -11.80 -15.02
CA SER A 117 -6.75 -12.08 -16.48
C SER A 117 -7.41 -11.02 -17.35
N GLY A 118 -8.37 -10.26 -16.81
CA GLY A 118 -8.92 -9.05 -17.43
C GLY A 118 -8.01 -7.87 -17.18
#